data_AF-A0A7V0L258-F1
#
_entry.id   AF-A0A7V0L258-F1
#
_cell.length_a   1.000
_cell.length_b   1.000
_cell.length_c   1.000
_cell.angle_alpha   90.00
_cell.angle_beta   90.00
_cell.angle_gamma   90.00
#
_symmetry.space_group_name_H-M   'P 1'
#
loop_
_entity.id
_entity.type
_entity.pdbx_description
1 polymer ?
#
loop_
_entity_poly.entity_id
_entity_poly.type
_entity_poly.pdbx_seq_one_letter_code
_entity_poly.pdbx_strand_id
1 'polypeptide(L)' 'QVAKLLHMKIVDAVQFMRKTVIDGSNVSGFQRTALIGYDGFIEVNKKRITVESLCLEEEAAQVIQRTKETMTDKQLF' A
#
# COMPACT_ATOMS: atom_id res chain seq x y z
N GLN A 1 12.88 9.96 -3.93
CA GLN A 1 14.19 9.35 -4.26
C GLN A 1 14.02 7.93 -4.77
N VAL A 2 13.33 7.05 -4.03
CA VAL A 2 13.06 5.64 -4.43
C VAL A 2 12.51 5.48 -5.85
N ALA A 3 11.47 6.24 -6.24
CA ALA A 3 10.92 6.19 -7.60
C ALA A 3 11.98 6.44 -8.71
N LYS A 4 12.90 7.37 -8.48
CA LYS A 4 13.99 7.67 -9.43
C LYS A 4 15.00 6.52 -9.53
N LEU A 5 15.31 5.88 -8.40
CA LEU A 5 16.19 4.69 -8.36
C LEU A 5 15.56 3.50 -9.11
N LEU A 6 14.24 3.42 -9.13
CA LEU A 6 13.47 2.41 -9.87
C LEU A 6 13.15 2.82 -11.32
N HIS A 7 13.77 3.89 -11.82
CA HIS A 7 13.56 4.41 -13.18
C HIS A 7 12.08 4.70 -13.53
N MET A 8 11.26 5.05 -12.52
CA MET A 8 9.82 5.29 -12.70
C MET A 8 9.51 6.66 -13.30
N LYS A 9 8.36 6.74 -13.97
CA LYS A 9 7.65 8.00 -14.22
C LYS A 9 6.99 8.45 -12.93
N ILE A 10 7.28 9.67 -12.48
CA ILE A 10 6.70 10.25 -11.27
C ILE A 10 5.42 11.00 -11.66
N VAL A 11 4.38 10.89 -10.85
CA VAL A 11 3.11 11.60 -11.09
C VAL A 11 3.29 13.13 -10.99
N ASP A 12 2.55 13.90 -11.79
CA ASP A 12 2.62 15.36 -11.78
C ASP A 12 2.05 15.96 -10.47
N ALA A 13 1.02 15.31 -9.93
CA ALA A 13 0.39 15.67 -8.67
C ALA A 13 0.10 14.42 -7.84
N VAL A 14 0.42 14.48 -6.55
CA VAL A 14 0.12 13.41 -5.61
C VAL A 14 -1.31 13.59 -5.10
N GLN A 15 -2.16 12.60 -5.36
CA GLN A 15 -3.52 12.56 -4.84
C GLN A 15 -3.64 11.44 -3.79
N PHE A 16 -3.99 11.82 -2.56
CA PHE A 16 -4.29 10.86 -1.52
C PHE A 16 -5.70 10.28 -1.69
N MET A 17 -5.79 8.96 -1.52
CA MET A 17 -7.00 8.17 -1.58
C MET A 17 -7.25 7.48 -0.25
N ARG A 18 -8.49 7.02 -0.06
CA ARG A 18 -8.92 6.25 1.11
C ARG A 18 -9.24 4.82 0.67
N LYS A 19 -8.32 3.90 0.91
CA LYS A 19 -8.57 2.47 0.71
C LYS A 19 -9.36 1.96 1.91
N THR A 20 -10.60 1.52 1.74
CA THR A 20 -11.41 1.00 2.84
C THR A 20 -10.75 -0.23 3.47
N VAL A 21 -10.65 -0.25 4.80
CA VAL A 21 -10.06 -1.35 5.58
C VAL A 21 -11.01 -1.70 6.71
N ILE A 22 -11.52 -2.93 6.70
CA ILE A 22 -12.58 -3.40 7.63
C ILE A 22 -12.07 -4.32 8.74
N ASP A 23 -10.76 -4.62 8.77
CA ASP A 23 -10.20 -5.55 9.75
C ASP A 23 -9.90 -4.90 11.13
N GLY A 24 -10.24 -3.61 11.29
CA GLY A 24 -10.02 -2.82 12.49
C GLY A 24 -8.59 -2.35 12.70
N SER A 25 -7.66 -2.64 11.78
CA SER A 25 -6.25 -2.27 11.93
C SER A 25 -5.97 -0.78 11.65
N ASN A 26 -6.86 -0.10 10.93
CA ASN A 26 -6.86 1.36 10.75
C ASN A 26 -8.04 1.97 11.49
N VAL A 27 -7.76 2.81 12.50
CA VAL A 27 -8.77 3.43 13.38
C VAL A 27 -9.87 4.19 12.61
N SER A 28 -9.54 4.74 11.45
CA SER A 28 -10.49 5.50 10.61
C SER A 28 -11.35 4.63 9.68
N GLY A 29 -11.16 3.31 9.65
CA GLY A 29 -11.83 2.40 8.71
C GLY A 29 -11.30 2.51 7.26
N PHE A 30 -10.22 3.26 7.05
CA PHE A 30 -9.51 3.34 5.78
C PHE A 30 -8.02 3.57 6.00
N GLN A 31 -7.24 3.19 5.00
CA GLN A 31 -5.82 3.46 4.88
C GLN A 31 -5.61 4.59 3.86
N ARG A 32 -4.87 5.63 4.24
CA ARG A 32 -4.39 6.67 3.32
C ARG A 32 -3.31 6.07 2.41
N THR A 33 -3.53 6.18 1.11
CA THR A 33 -2.60 5.72 0.06
C THR A 33 -2.49 6.78 -1.03
N ALA A 34 -1.34 6.85 -1.70
CA ALA A 34 -1.15 7.71 -2.87
C ALA A 34 -0.18 7.05 -3.86
N LEU A 35 -0.49 7.13 -5.17
CA LEU A 35 0.43 6.74 -6.23
C LEU A 35 1.55 7.77 -6.34
N ILE A 36 2.80 7.32 -6.32
CA ILE A 36 4.00 8.17 -6.42
C ILE A 36 4.66 8.04 -7.79
N GLY A 37 4.71 6.84 -8.34
CA GLY A 37 5.27 6.60 -9.66
C GLY A 37 4.85 5.27 -10.25
N TYR A 38 5.06 5.13 -11.54
CA TYR A 38 4.66 3.97 -12.35
C TYR A 38 5.66 3.72 -13.48
N ASP A 39 5.51 2.60 -14.20
CA ASP A 39 6.39 2.18 -15.31
C ASP A 39 7.88 2.11 -14.93
N GLY A 40 8.19 1.59 -13.74
CA GLY A 40 9.57 1.38 -13.29
C GLY A 40 10.16 0.04 -13.71
N PHE A 41 11.43 -0.16 -13.41
CA PHE A 41 12.08 -1.46 -13.53
C PHE A 41 13.29 -1.59 -12.60
N ILE A 42 13.68 -2.83 -12.33
CA ILE A 42 14.98 -3.19 -11.77
C ILE A 42 15.71 -4.12 -12.74
N GLU A 43 17.04 -4.00 -12.81
CA GLU A 43 17.85 -4.89 -13.64
C GLU A 43 18.47 -5.99 -12.78
N VAL A 44 18.24 -7.25 -13.17
CA VAL A 44 18.80 -8.43 -12.51
C VAL A 44 19.34 -9.35 -13.61
N ASN A 45 20.62 -9.70 -13.54
CA ASN A 45 21.27 -10.59 -14.52
C ASN A 45 21.05 -10.15 -15.98
N LYS A 46 21.14 -8.83 -16.26
CA LYS A 46 20.88 -8.21 -17.57
C LYS A 46 19.45 -8.37 -18.09
N LYS A 47 18.50 -8.76 -17.23
CA LYS A 47 17.07 -8.80 -17.53
C LYS A 47 16.37 -7.68 -16.78
N ARG A 48 15.43 -7.01 -17.44
CA ARG A 48 14.59 -6.00 -16.82
C ARG A 48 13.36 -6.67 -16.20
N ILE A 49 13.16 -6.45 -14.92
CA ILE A 49 11.97 -6.84 -14.17
C ILE A 49 11.15 -5.57 -13.97
N THR A 50 9.94 -5.53 -14.50
CA THR A 50 9.04 -4.38 -14.41
C THR A 50 8.58 -4.16 -12.98
N VAL A 51 8.50 -2.89 -12.57
CA VAL A 51 7.84 -2.45 -11.33
C VAL A 51 6.69 -1.54 -11.73
N GLU A 52 5.47 -2.07 -11.67
CA GLU A 52 4.29 -1.40 -12.25
C GLU A 52 3.95 -0.09 -11.54
N SER A 53 3.95 -0.10 -10.21
CA SER A 53 3.57 1.05 -9.40
C SER A 53 4.39 1.13 -8.12
N LEU A 54 4.52 2.36 -7.61
CA LEU A 54 5.04 2.68 -6.30
C LEU A 54 4.04 3.58 -5.59
N CYS A 55 3.54 3.12 -4.45
CA CYS A 55 2.61 3.85 -3.60
C CYS A 55 3.27 4.29 -2.28
N LEU A 56 2.76 5.37 -1.71
CA LEU A 56 3.04 5.79 -0.34
C LEU A 56 1.77 5.56 0.49
N GLU A 57 1.85 4.72 1.51
CA GLU A 57 0.71 4.36 2.36
C GLU A 57 1.06 4.50 3.85
N GLU A 58 0.05 4.67 4.71
CA GLU A 58 0.24 4.56 6.17
C GLU A 58 0.37 3.09 6.60
N GLU A 59 1.14 2.82 7.65
CA GLU A 59 1.22 1.47 8.21
C GLU A 59 -0.02 1.15 9.08
N ALA A 60 -0.41 -0.12 9.15
CA ALA A 60 -1.53 -0.56 9.97
C ALA A 60 -1.11 -0.76 11.45
N ALA A 61 -2.07 -0.72 12.38
CA ALA A 61 -1.78 -1.02 13.78
C ALA A 61 -1.39 -2.50 13.97
N GLN A 62 -0.41 -2.76 14.84
CA GLN A 62 -0.01 -4.12 15.18
C GLN A 62 -1.13 -4.83 15.96
N VAL A 63 -1.43 -6.06 15.56
CA VAL A 63 -2.34 -6.94 16.30
C VAL A 63 -1.59 -7.57 17.49
N ILE A 64 -1.95 -7.19 18.71
CA ILE A 64 -1.34 -7.75 19.94
C ILE A 64 -2.02 -9.06 20.36
N GLN A 65 -3.33 -9.17 20.18
CA GLN A 65 -4.10 -10.37 20.51
C GLN A 65 -5.33 -10.46 19.60
N ARG A 66 -5.76 -11.69 19.28
CA ARG A 66 -7.05 -11.96 18.64
C ARG A 66 -7.90 -12.80 19.59
N THR A 67 -9.01 -12.27 20.11
CA THR A 67 -9.98 -13.04 20.91
C THR A 67 -11.15 -13.48 20.03
N LYS A 68 -11.94 -14.48 20.49
CA LYS A 68 -13.10 -15.00 19.73
C LYS A 68 -14.16 -13.91 19.49
N GLU A 69 -14.33 -12.98 20.43
CA GLU A 69 -15.22 -11.82 20.31
C GLU A 69 -14.78 -10.88 19.17
N THR A 70 -13.47 -10.74 18.93
CA THR A 70 -12.94 -9.96 17.81
C THR A 70 -13.10 -10.65 16.45
N MET A 71 -13.42 -11.95 16.43
CA MET A 71 -13.58 -12.72 15.19
C MET A 71 -15.02 -12.74 14.66
N THR A 72 -16.02 -12.53 15.52
CA THR A 72 -17.44 -12.51 15.13
C THR A 72 -17.80 -11.32 14.22
N ASP A 73 -17.10 -10.19 14.33
CA ASP A 73 -17.30 -9.04 13.43
C ASP A 73 -16.63 -9.21 12.05
N LYS A 74 -15.71 -10.18 11.92
CA LYS A 74 -14.92 -10.42 10.68
C LYS A 74 -15.51 -11.49 9.75
N GLN A 75 -16.62 -12.12 10.14
CA GLN A 75 -17.29 -13.19 9.37
C GLN A 75 -18.62 -12.76 8.72
N LEU A 76 -19.01 -11.49 8.83
CA LEU A 76 -20.27 -10.98 8.28
C LEU A 76 -20.13 -10.36 6.87
N PHE A 77 -18.99 -10.54 6.20
CA PHE A 77 -18.77 -10.23 4.78
C PHE A 77 -17.93 -11.31 4.11
#